data_AF-A0A1I7U134-F1
#
_entry.id   AF-A0A1I7U134-F1
#
_cell.length_a   1.000
_cell.length_b   1.000
_cell.length_c   1.000
_cell.angle_alpha   90.00
_cell.angle_beta   90.00
_cell.angle_gamma   90.00
#
_symmetry.space_group_name_H-M   'P 1'
#
loop_
_entity.id
_entity.type
_entity.pdbx_description
1 polymer ?
#
loop_
_entity_poly.entity_id
_entity_poly.type
_entity_poly.pdbx_seq_one_letter_code
_entity_poly.pdbx_strand_id
1 'polypeptide(L)'
;MTDGPPLMLNRAFFERKENLLKIFQLIFGFITLLVNYWCYPNQHFLYCGERYFTSSQVFQLVVFNGFCLFLTFSMILANVAGAYDAFYKTNPYVLERYLVFLQTFLYTVSFITLLVDFESNPYAQSNAFPVISTTFILLAYVIDSTLQCRRKNALGH
;
A
#
# COMPACT_ATOMS: atom_id res chain seq x y z
N MET A 1 -0.79 -38.58 1.05
CA MET A 1 -1.80 -37.54 0.75
C MET A 1 -2.05 -36.81 2.05
N THR A 2 -1.43 -35.65 2.23
CA THR A 2 -1.64 -34.81 3.42
C THR A 2 -2.78 -33.86 3.07
N ASP A 3 -4.01 -34.28 3.37
CA ASP A 3 -5.16 -33.40 3.33
C ASP A 3 -4.95 -32.32 4.40
N GLY A 4 -4.39 -31.19 3.99
CA GLY A 4 -4.38 -29.98 4.80
C GLY A 4 -5.81 -29.57 5.12
N PRO A 5 -6.05 -28.85 6.22
CA PRO A 5 -7.41 -28.44 6.57
C PRO A 5 -8.04 -27.64 5.42
N PRO A 6 -9.34 -27.81 5.16
CA PRO A 6 -10.01 -27.18 4.04
C PRO A 6 -9.90 -25.65 4.13
N LEU A 7 -9.71 -25.00 2.98
CA LEU A 7 -9.82 -23.54 2.87
C LEU A 7 -11.24 -23.14 3.28
N MET A 8 -11.37 -22.50 4.44
CA MET A 8 -12.66 -22.01 4.94
C MET A 8 -12.70 -20.50 4.85
N LEU A 9 -13.86 -19.97 4.42
CA LEU A 9 -14.07 -18.53 4.39
C LEU A 9 -14.10 -17.97 5.81
N ASN A 10 -13.07 -17.21 6.18
CA ASN A 10 -12.94 -16.67 7.53
C ASN A 10 -13.81 -15.40 7.69
N ARG A 11 -15.07 -15.57 8.11
CA ARG A 11 -16.00 -14.46 8.36
C ARG A 11 -15.54 -13.52 9.49
N ALA A 12 -14.76 -14.03 10.44
CA ALA A 12 -14.19 -13.24 11.54
C ALA A 12 -13.11 -12.23 11.05
N PHE A 13 -12.73 -12.29 9.76
CA PHE A 13 -11.85 -11.29 9.16
C PHE A 13 -12.47 -9.89 9.24
N PHE A 14 -13.76 -9.72 8.95
CA PHE A 14 -14.42 -8.42 8.93
C PHE A 14 -14.70 -7.82 10.31
N GLU A 15 -14.67 -8.64 11.37
CA GLU A 15 -14.96 -8.19 12.74
C GLU A 15 -13.72 -7.64 13.46
N ARG A 16 -12.50 -7.97 13.00
CA ARG A 16 -11.26 -7.49 13.63
C ARG A 16 -10.86 -6.11 13.08
N LYS A 17 -10.67 -5.15 14.00
CA LYS A 17 -10.24 -3.77 13.71
C LYS A 17 -8.97 -3.66 12.87
N GLU A 18 -8.09 -4.65 12.95
CA GLU A 18 -6.80 -4.68 12.22
C GLU A 18 -6.99 -4.98 10.74
N ASN A 19 -7.98 -5.81 10.42
CA ASN A 19 -8.33 -6.14 9.04
C ASN A 19 -9.06 -4.95 8.38
N LEU A 20 -9.78 -4.15 9.17
CA LEU A 20 -10.32 -2.87 8.71
C LEU A 20 -9.21 -1.90 8.26
N LEU A 21 -8.09 -1.82 8.99
CA LEU A 21 -6.96 -0.97 8.60
C LEU A 21 -6.35 -1.40 7.25
N LYS A 22 -6.25 -2.71 7.00
CA LYS A 22 -5.80 -3.25 5.71
C LYS A 22 -6.77 -2.96 4.57
N ILE A 23 -8.07 -3.00 4.84
CA ILE A 23 -9.09 -2.59 3.87
C ILE A 23 -8.93 -1.10 3.55
N PHE A 24 -8.68 -0.25 4.54
CA PHE A 24 -8.37 1.16 4.30
C PHE A 24 -7.09 1.35 3.48
N GLN A 25 -6.01 0.62 3.78
CA GLN A 25 -4.78 0.64 2.97
C GLN A 25 -5.05 0.26 1.51
N LEU A 26 -5.93 -0.71 1.28
CA LEU A 26 -6.34 -1.12 -0.07
C LEU A 26 -7.15 -0.03 -0.78
N ILE A 27 -8.14 0.56 -0.10
CA ILE A 27 -8.96 1.66 -0.64
C ILE A 27 -8.08 2.87 -0.98
N PHE A 28 -7.23 3.30 -0.04
CA PHE A 28 -6.30 4.39 -0.29
C PHE A 28 -5.30 4.04 -1.39
N GLY A 29 -4.90 2.78 -1.51
CA GLY A 29 -3.99 2.35 -2.58
C GLY A 29 -4.63 2.50 -3.95
N PHE A 30 -5.90 2.11 -4.10
CA PHE A 30 -6.64 2.32 -5.34
C PHE A 30 -6.87 3.80 -5.63
N ILE A 31 -7.18 4.62 -4.61
CA ILE A 31 -7.30 6.07 -4.77
C ILE A 31 -5.96 6.66 -5.25
N THR A 32 -4.84 6.30 -4.62
CA THR A 32 -3.52 6.77 -4.99
C THR A 32 -3.14 6.32 -6.40
N LEU A 33 -3.46 5.08 -6.80
CA LEU A 33 -3.25 4.61 -8.17
C LEU A 33 -4.10 5.42 -9.17
N LEU A 34 -5.37 5.65 -8.88
CA LEU A 34 -6.26 6.43 -9.73
C LEU A 34 -5.81 7.88 -9.83
N VAL A 35 -5.39 8.51 -8.73
CA VAL A 35 -4.89 9.90 -8.70
C VAL A 35 -3.57 10.04 -9.44
N ASN A 36 -2.67 9.05 -9.35
CA ASN A 36 -1.43 9.03 -10.13
C ASN A 36 -1.67 8.69 -11.61
N TYR A 37 -2.74 7.97 -11.92
CA TYR A 37 -3.14 7.69 -13.30
C TYR A 37 -3.91 8.86 -13.91
N TRP A 38 -4.75 9.55 -13.14
CA TRP A 38 -5.56 10.67 -13.62
C TRP A 38 -4.67 11.87 -13.94
N CYS A 39 -5.05 12.63 -14.98
CA CYS A 39 -4.35 13.84 -15.36
C CYS A 39 -5.21 15.03 -14.98
N TYR A 40 -4.59 15.97 -14.25
CA TYR A 40 -5.22 17.22 -13.87
C TYR A 40 -4.76 18.30 -14.87
N PRO A 41 -5.68 18.90 -15.64
CA PRO A 41 -5.32 19.95 -16.59
C PRO A 41 -4.69 21.12 -15.83
N ASN A 42 -3.58 21.63 -16.33
CA ASN A 42 -2.90 22.81 -15.79
C ASN A 42 -2.97 23.94 -16.84
N GLN A 43 -2.86 25.21 -16.42
CA GLN A 43 -2.98 26.38 -17.30
C GLN A 43 -2.03 26.33 -18.51
N HIS A 44 -0.92 25.58 -18.41
CA HIS A 44 0.05 25.40 -19.49
C HIS A 44 -0.15 24.13 -20.33
N PHE A 45 -0.94 23.15 -19.87
CA PHE A 45 -1.18 21.88 -20.56
C PHE A 45 -2.69 21.62 -20.64
N LEU A 46 -3.32 22.08 -21.73
CA LEU A 46 -4.74 21.85 -22.01
C LEU A 46 -5.05 20.38 -22.37
N TYR A 47 -4.05 19.63 -22.84
CA TYR A 47 -4.23 18.24 -23.28
C TYR A 47 -3.33 17.29 -22.47
N CYS A 48 -3.94 16.28 -21.86
CA CYS A 48 -3.30 15.25 -21.03
C CYS A 48 -2.40 14.26 -21.79
N GLY A 49 -1.93 14.62 -22.98
CA GLY A 49 -1.21 13.71 -23.90
C GLY A 49 0.26 13.48 -23.53
N GLU A 50 0.92 14.44 -22.89
CA GLU A 50 2.34 14.36 -22.51
C GLU A 50 2.46 14.12 -21.01
N ARG A 51 2.13 12.90 -20.57
CA ARG A 51 1.65 12.64 -19.19
C ARG A 51 2.72 12.18 -18.18
N TYR A 52 3.88 11.74 -18.64
CA TYR A 52 4.96 11.22 -17.78
C TYR A 52 6.29 11.80 -18.25
N PHE A 53 6.61 13.00 -17.77
CA PHE A 53 7.84 13.69 -18.16
C PHE A 53 9.08 13.11 -17.46
N THR A 54 8.88 12.41 -16.34
CA THR A 54 9.96 11.85 -15.53
C THR A 54 9.77 10.35 -15.34
N SER A 55 10.86 9.59 -15.49
CA SER A 55 10.89 8.14 -15.23
C SER A 55 10.48 7.79 -13.79
N SER A 56 10.63 8.73 -12.86
CA SER A 56 10.20 8.63 -11.45
C SER A 56 8.69 8.42 -11.32
N GLN A 57 7.85 9.14 -12.07
CA GLN A 57 6.40 9.01 -11.99
C GLN A 57 5.90 7.65 -12.51
N VAL A 58 6.48 7.15 -13.60
CA VAL A 58 6.16 5.82 -14.14
C VAL A 58 6.63 4.72 -13.18
N PHE A 59 7.82 4.90 -12.60
CA PHE A 59 8.36 3.98 -11.60
C PHE A 59 7.47 3.94 -10.34
N GLN A 60 6.95 5.09 -9.88
CA GLN A 60 5.98 5.17 -8.79
C GLN A 60 4.64 4.50 -9.10
N LEU A 61 4.09 4.71 -10.28
CA LEU A 61 2.83 4.11 -10.69
C LEU A 61 2.94 2.57 -10.77
N VAL A 62 3.94 2.07 -11.49
CA VAL A 62 4.07 0.65 -11.81
C VAL A 62 4.68 -0.13 -10.65
N VAL A 63 5.81 0.35 -10.12
CA VAL A 63 6.63 -0.41 -9.16
C VAL A 63 6.15 -0.20 -7.73
N PHE A 64 5.71 0.99 -7.35
CA PHE A 64 5.30 1.23 -5.96
C PHE A 64 3.80 0.99 -5.76
N ASN A 65 2.92 1.66 -6.50
CA ASN A 65 1.48 1.47 -6.32
C ASN A 65 1.02 0.09 -6.80
N GLY A 66 1.45 -0.37 -7.98
CA GLY A 66 1.06 -1.67 -8.53
C GLY A 66 1.52 -2.86 -7.69
N PHE A 67 2.82 -2.91 -7.35
CA PHE A 67 3.38 -3.99 -6.53
C PHE A 67 2.81 -4.01 -5.11
N CYS A 68 2.73 -2.85 -4.44
CA CYS A 68 2.18 -2.78 -3.09
C CYS A 68 0.70 -3.16 -3.06
N LEU A 69 -0.11 -2.72 -4.02
CA LEU A 69 -1.51 -3.12 -4.12
C LEU A 69 -1.67 -4.62 -4.36
N PHE A 70 -0.87 -5.20 -5.24
CA PHE A 70 -0.91 -6.63 -5.50
C PHE A 70 -0.57 -7.44 -4.24
N LEU A 71 0.48 -7.04 -3.53
CA LEU A 71 0.86 -7.69 -2.28
C LEU A 71 -0.23 -7.57 -1.21
N THR A 72 -0.76 -6.36 -0.98
CA THR A 72 -1.82 -6.14 0.02
C THR A 72 -3.10 -6.90 -0.34
N PHE A 73 -3.46 -6.95 -1.63
CA PHE A 73 -4.60 -7.72 -2.12
C PHE A 73 -4.39 -9.23 -1.92
N SER A 74 -3.24 -9.78 -2.32
CA SER A 74 -2.91 -11.20 -2.15
C SER A 74 -2.97 -11.62 -0.68
N MET A 75 -2.56 -10.73 0.21
CA MET A 75 -2.54 -10.95 1.65
C MET A 75 -3.94 -10.94 2.27
N ILE A 76 -4.82 -10.05 1.80
CA ILE A 76 -6.25 -10.04 2.18
C ILE A 76 -6.92 -11.31 1.67
N LEU A 77 -6.65 -11.72 0.43
CA LEU A 77 -7.20 -12.94 -0.14
C LEU A 77 -6.77 -14.19 0.65
N ALA A 78 -5.48 -14.28 1.01
CA ALA A 78 -4.94 -15.36 1.85
C ALA A 78 -5.59 -15.40 3.24
N ASN A 79 -5.90 -14.24 3.84
CA ASN A 79 -6.59 -14.14 5.12
C ASN A 79 -8.07 -14.57 5.02
N VAL A 80 -8.77 -14.13 3.96
CA VAL A 80 -10.18 -14.47 3.74
C VAL A 80 -10.36 -15.95 3.42
N ALA A 81 -9.45 -16.54 2.65
CA ALA A 81 -9.49 -17.95 2.27
C ALA A 81 -9.09 -18.92 3.40
N GLY A 82 -8.67 -18.41 4.56
CA GLY A 82 -8.16 -19.25 5.66
C GLY A 82 -6.84 -19.96 5.30
N ALA A 83 -6.11 -19.48 4.28
CA ALA A 83 -4.88 -20.12 3.83
C ALA A 83 -3.80 -20.14 4.93
N TYR A 84 -3.81 -19.15 5.82
CA TYR A 84 -2.93 -19.11 6.98
C TYR A 84 -3.14 -20.27 7.96
N ASP A 85 -4.35 -20.82 8.05
CA ASP A 85 -4.65 -22.00 8.85
C ASP A 85 -4.23 -23.30 8.14
N ALA A 86 -4.15 -23.29 6.80
CA ALA A 86 -3.66 -24.44 6.02
C ALA A 86 -2.12 -24.56 6.01
N PHE A 87 -1.41 -23.44 6.11
CA PHE A 87 0.06 -23.39 6.10
C PHE A 87 0.66 -23.22 7.51
N TYR A 88 0.44 -24.20 8.39
CA TYR A 88 1.00 -24.21 9.76
C TYR A 88 2.54 -24.09 9.85
N LYS A 89 3.28 -24.30 8.76
CA LYS A 89 4.75 -24.19 8.72
C LYS A 89 5.27 -22.76 8.66
N THR A 90 4.48 -21.81 8.18
CA THR A 90 4.86 -20.41 8.02
C THR A 90 4.06 -19.56 8.99
N ASN A 91 4.75 -18.86 9.91
CA ASN A 91 4.08 -17.99 10.88
C ASN A 91 3.42 -16.79 10.14
N PRO A 92 2.08 -16.77 9.99
CA PRO A 92 1.33 -15.76 9.23
C PRO A 92 1.69 -14.33 9.63
N TYR A 93 1.78 -14.13 10.94
CA TYR A 93 1.97 -12.85 11.59
C TYR A 93 3.36 -12.26 11.34
N VAL A 94 4.36 -13.12 11.15
CA VAL A 94 5.73 -12.69 10.85
C VAL A 94 5.82 -12.24 9.40
N LEU A 95 5.25 -13.00 8.47
CA LEU A 95 5.21 -12.65 7.05
C LEU A 95 4.45 -11.34 6.81
N GLU A 96 3.27 -11.23 7.41
CA GLU A 96 2.46 -10.00 7.46
C GLU A 96 3.29 -8.79 7.87
N ARG A 97 4.05 -8.94 8.96
CA ARG A 97 4.86 -7.86 9.50
C ARG A 97 5.98 -7.44 8.57
N TYR A 98 6.67 -8.39 7.94
CA TYR A 98 7.70 -8.07 6.96
C TYR A 98 7.13 -7.34 5.74
N LEU A 99 5.95 -7.76 5.27
CA LEU A 99 5.27 -7.11 4.14
C LEU A 99 4.87 -5.68 4.48
N VAL A 100 4.32 -5.43 5.66
CA VAL A 100 3.97 -4.06 6.10
C VAL A 100 5.21 -3.18 6.20
N PHE A 101 6.32 -3.66 6.78
CA PHE A 101 7.56 -2.89 6.82
C PHE A 101 8.13 -2.59 5.42
N LEU A 102 8.12 -3.59 4.53
CA LEU A 102 8.57 -3.42 3.15
C LEU A 102 7.72 -2.36 2.44
N GLN A 103 6.40 -2.42 2.60
CA GLN A 103 5.48 -1.44 2.01
C GLN A 103 5.69 -0.04 2.59
N THR A 104 5.84 0.11 3.90
CA THR A 104 6.16 1.41 4.52
C THR A 104 7.45 1.99 3.95
N PHE A 105 8.51 1.18 3.82
CA PHE A 105 9.78 1.61 3.22
C PHE A 105 9.58 2.07 1.77
N LEU A 106 8.89 1.26 0.97
CA LEU A 106 8.62 1.55 -0.44
C LEU A 106 7.81 2.85 -0.62
N TYR A 107 6.73 3.04 0.15
CA TYR A 107 5.96 4.28 0.12
C TYR A 107 6.75 5.50 0.62
N THR A 108 7.70 5.32 1.54
CA THR A 108 8.58 6.41 1.98
C THR A 108 9.52 6.86 0.86
N VAL A 109 10.12 5.92 0.13
CA VAL A 109 10.96 6.23 -1.03
C VAL A 109 10.15 6.92 -2.14
N SER A 110 8.94 6.43 -2.40
CA SER A 110 8.01 7.06 -3.35
C SER A 110 7.64 8.49 -2.93
N PHE A 111 7.43 8.75 -1.64
CA PHE A 111 7.09 10.07 -1.14
C PHE A 111 8.25 11.07 -1.28
N ILE A 112 9.48 10.65 -0.94
CA ILE A 112 10.68 11.49 -1.09
C ILE A 112 10.90 11.85 -2.56
N THR A 113 10.77 10.87 -3.46
CA THR A 113 10.95 11.12 -4.90
C THR A 113 9.88 12.05 -5.46
N LEU A 114 8.62 11.96 -5.01
CA LEU A 114 7.56 12.92 -5.35
C LEU A 114 7.86 14.34 -4.85
N LEU A 115 8.41 14.49 -3.64
CA LEU A 115 8.78 15.81 -3.11
C LEU A 115 9.91 16.45 -3.92
N VAL A 116 10.93 15.67 -4.27
CA VAL A 116 12.02 16.16 -5.13
C VAL A 116 11.49 16.57 -6.50
N ASP A 117 10.58 15.79 -7.09
CA ASP A 117 9.94 16.16 -8.36
C ASP A 117 9.03 17.39 -8.23
N PHE A 118 8.40 17.60 -7.06
CA PHE A 118 7.57 18.76 -6.79
C PHE A 118 8.39 20.05 -6.64
N GLU A 119 9.54 19.99 -5.98
CA GLU A 119 10.44 21.16 -5.80
C GLU A 119 11.26 21.48 -7.04
N SER A 120 11.69 20.47 -7.79
CA SER A 120 12.59 20.64 -8.94
C SER A 120 11.90 21.23 -10.17
N ASN A 121 10.57 21.11 -10.28
CA ASN A 121 9.84 21.47 -11.48
C ASN A 121 8.74 22.51 -11.21
N PRO A 122 8.84 23.75 -11.75
CA PRO A 122 7.85 24.81 -11.52
C PRO A 122 6.45 24.48 -12.09
N TYR A 123 6.32 23.47 -12.94
CA TYR A 123 5.06 23.00 -13.50
C TYR A 123 4.37 21.92 -12.65
N ALA A 124 4.96 21.52 -11.52
CA ALA A 124 4.52 20.41 -10.67
C ALA A 124 3.34 20.72 -9.73
N GLN A 125 2.65 21.86 -9.87
CA GLN A 125 1.45 22.15 -9.07
C GLN A 125 0.36 21.07 -9.25
N SER A 126 0.28 20.45 -10.43
CA SER A 126 -0.61 19.29 -10.68
C SER A 126 -0.20 18.03 -9.91
N ASN A 127 1.06 17.92 -9.47
CA ASN A 127 1.56 16.81 -8.66
C ASN A 127 1.16 16.92 -7.18
N ALA A 128 0.52 18.01 -6.77
CA ALA A 128 0.00 18.17 -5.41
C ALA A 128 -1.02 17.07 -5.04
N PHE A 129 -1.88 16.66 -5.97
CA PHE A 129 -2.85 15.60 -5.73
C PHE A 129 -2.17 14.23 -5.48
N PRO A 130 -1.22 13.77 -6.33
CA PRO A 130 -0.36 12.63 -6.03
C PRO A 130 0.36 12.71 -4.68
N VAL A 131 0.95 13.86 -4.33
CA VAL A 131 1.65 14.05 -3.04
C VAL A 131 0.68 13.89 -1.86
N ILE A 132 -0.49 14.49 -1.92
CA ILE A 132 -1.51 14.38 -0.87
C ILE A 132 -1.96 12.92 -0.72
N SER A 133 -2.30 12.24 -1.83
CA SER A 133 -2.75 10.84 -1.79
C SER A 133 -1.68 9.88 -1.27
N THR A 134 -0.41 10.08 -1.67
CA THR A 134 0.72 9.28 -1.19
C THR A 134 1.02 9.52 0.29
N THR A 135 0.77 10.73 0.79
CA THR A 135 0.89 11.06 2.22
C THR A 135 -0.14 10.28 3.06
N PHE A 136 -1.40 10.24 2.62
CA PHE A 136 -2.45 9.52 3.35
C PHE A 136 -2.20 8.01 3.41
N ILE A 137 -1.78 7.40 2.31
CA ILE A 137 -1.47 5.97 2.31
C ILE A 137 -0.20 5.66 3.11
N LEU A 138 0.83 6.50 3.03
CA LEU A 138 2.02 6.34 3.87
C LEU A 138 1.64 6.40 5.35
N LEU A 139 0.77 7.33 5.74
CA LEU A 139 0.30 7.46 7.12
C LEU A 139 -0.47 6.21 7.58
N ALA A 140 -1.28 5.60 6.71
CA ALA A 140 -1.96 4.33 6.99
C ALA A 140 -0.96 3.17 7.23
N TYR A 141 0.11 3.07 6.44
CA TYR A 141 1.16 2.06 6.62
C TYR A 141 2.06 2.34 7.83
N VAL A 142 2.33 3.61 8.13
CA VAL A 142 3.07 4.01 9.34
C VAL A 142 2.27 3.64 10.59
N ILE A 143 0.97 3.95 10.66
CA ILE A 143 0.11 3.57 11.79
C ILE A 143 0.13 2.05 11.98
N ASP A 144 -0.05 1.28 10.91
CA ASP A 144 -0.03 -0.19 10.98
C ASP A 144 1.33 -0.71 11.50
N SER A 145 2.45 -0.20 10.96
CA SER A 145 3.78 -0.57 11.43
C SER A 145 4.00 -0.24 12.92
N THR A 146 3.50 0.89 13.42
CA THR A 146 3.61 1.27 14.84
C THR A 146 2.76 0.36 15.74
N LEU A 147 1.55 -0.02 15.31
CA LEU A 147 0.69 -0.96 16.04
C LEU A 147 1.35 -2.34 16.14
N GLN A 148 1.95 -2.82 15.05
CA GLN A 148 2.68 -4.09 15.03
C GLN A 148 3.96 -4.06 15.87
N CYS A 149 4.65 -2.92 15.95
CA CYS A 149 5.76 -2.72 16.86
C CYS A 149 5.33 -2.76 18.34
N ARG A 150 4.23 -2.08 18.71
CA ARG A 150 3.72 -2.10 20.10
C ARG A 150 3.37 -3.51 20.56
N ARG A 151 2.81 -4.35 19.69
CA ARG A 151 2.53 -5.76 20.01
C ARG A 151 3.75 -6.58 20.38
N LYS A 152 4.90 -6.34 19.74
CA LYS A 152 6.15 -7.04 20.10
C LYS A 152 6.60 -6.69 21.52
N ASN A 153 6.41 -5.44 21.93
CA ASN A 153 6.84 -4.96 23.24
C ASN A 153 5.90 -5.44 24.36
N ALA A 154 4.62 -5.70 24.07
CA ALA A 154 3.67 -6.23 25.04
C ALA A 154 3.93 -7.70 25.44
N LEU A 155 4.69 -8.45 24.64
CA LEU A 155 5.13 -9.83 24.92
C LEU A 155 6.53 -9.89 25.55
N GLY A 156 7.11 -8.74 25.91
CA GLY A 156 8.44 -8.60 26.53
C GLY A 156 8.42 -8.42 28.05
N HIS A 157 7.28 -8.66 28.70
CA HIS A 157 7.15 -8.73 30.16
C HIS A 157 6.67 -10.11 30.58
#